data_AF-A0A7G9YV72-F1
#
_entry.id   AF-A0A7G9YV72-F1
#
_cell.length_a   1.000
_cell.length_b   1.000
_cell.length_c   1.000
_cell.angle_alpha   90.00
_cell.angle_beta   90.00
_cell.angle_gamma   90.00
#
_symmetry.space_group_name_H-M   'P 1'
#
loop_
_entity.id
_entity.type
_entity.pdbx_description
1 polymer ?
#
loop_
_entity_poly.entity_id
_entity_poly.type
_entity_poly.pdbx_seq_one_letter_code
_entity_poly.pdbx_strand_id
1 'polypeptide(L)'
;MGLTYKENVADTRESPVREMLKELKGFGIDVYGYDPLLSNGEIEAFGVKALNNLNVKVDCVIITVAHDDFKQMKLEDLARMMNDSPVLIDVRGMFDEDEAKPREVYYRSL
;
A
#
# COMPACT_ATOMS: atom_id res chain seq x y z
N MET A 1 1.11 0.42 -1.19
CA MET A 1 2.22 0.99 -0.40
C MET A 1 3.28 -0.08 -0.28
N GLY A 2 4.53 0.25 -0.64
CA GLY A 2 5.61 -0.72 -0.79
C GLY A 2 5.63 -1.30 -2.21
N LEU A 3 6.77 -1.20 -2.87
CA LEU A 3 7.02 -1.72 -4.21
C LEU A 3 8.35 -2.46 -4.29
N THR A 4 9.25 -2.24 -3.34
CA THR A 4 10.48 -3.03 -3.19
C THR A 4 10.19 -4.51 -2.89
N TYR A 5 11.21 -5.34 -3.07
CA TYR A 5 11.17 -6.78 -2.78
C TYR A 5 11.25 -7.06 -1.27
N LYS A 6 11.95 -6.20 -0.53
CA LYS A 6 12.20 -6.36 0.90
C LYS A 6 12.21 -5.01 1.58
N GLU A 7 11.87 -5.01 2.86
CA GLU A 7 11.86 -3.82 3.69
C GLU A 7 13.22 -3.09 3.67
N ASN A 8 13.13 -1.76 3.71
CA ASN A 8 14.24 -0.84 3.92
C ASN A 8 15.41 -0.94 2.90
N VAL A 9 15.18 -1.57 1.74
CA VAL A 9 16.17 -1.66 0.65
C VAL A 9 15.50 -1.39 -0.68
N ALA A 10 16.06 -0.46 -1.46
CA ALA A 10 15.59 -0.08 -2.80
C ALA A 10 15.87 -1.16 -3.87
N ASP A 11 15.47 -2.42 -3.63
CA ASP A 11 15.57 -3.52 -4.59
C ASP A 11 14.20 -3.87 -5.14
N THR A 12 13.99 -3.74 -6.44
CA THR A 12 12.69 -3.94 -7.11
C THR A 12 12.68 -5.10 -8.11
N ARG A 13 13.83 -5.76 -8.31
CA ARG A 13 14.06 -6.69 -9.43
C ARG A 13 13.11 -7.89 -9.38
N GLU A 14 13.02 -8.50 -8.21
CA GLU A 14 12.20 -9.70 -7.95
C GLU A 14 10.92 -9.36 -7.17
N SER A 15 10.48 -8.11 -7.20
CA SER A 15 9.31 -7.69 -6.42
C SER A 15 8.03 -8.37 -6.92
N PRO A 16 7.35 -9.19 -6.08
CA PRO A 16 6.10 -9.86 -6.47
C PRO A 16 4.95 -8.87 -6.68
N VAL A 17 5.11 -7.62 -6.23
CA VAL A 17 4.15 -6.53 -6.43
C VAL A 17 3.84 -6.32 -7.91
N ARG A 18 4.79 -6.60 -8.83
CA ARG A 18 4.55 -6.48 -10.28
C ARG A 18 3.39 -7.35 -10.77
N GLU A 19 3.29 -8.59 -10.28
CA GLU A 19 2.23 -9.51 -10.70
C GLU A 19 0.87 -9.09 -10.12
N MET A 20 0.83 -8.76 -8.82
CA MET A 20 -0.37 -8.23 -8.17
C MET A 20 -0.91 -6.98 -8.88
N LEU A 21 -0.04 -6.04 -9.24
CA LEU A 21 -0.43 -4.82 -9.97
C LEU A 21 -1.02 -5.12 -11.36
N LYS A 22 -0.52 -6.17 -12.04
CA LYS A 22 -1.05 -6.61 -13.33
C LYS A 22 -2.45 -7.19 -13.19
N GLU A 23 -2.69 -7.99 -12.17
CA GLU A 23 -4.02 -8.57 -11.89
C GLU A 23 -5.04 -7.49 -11.54
N LEU A 24 -4.71 -6.58 -10.61
CA LEU A 24 -5.59 -5.48 -10.20
C LEU A 24 -6.00 -4.61 -11.41
N LYS A 25 -5.05 -4.27 -12.29
CA LYS A 25 -5.37 -3.56 -13.53
C LYS A 25 -6.21 -4.40 -14.49
N GLY A 26 -6.01 -5.72 -14.54
CA GLY A 26 -6.84 -6.64 -15.31
C GLY A 26 -8.31 -6.62 -14.90
N PHE A 27 -8.59 -6.31 -13.63
CA PHE A 27 -9.95 -6.07 -13.11
C PHE A 27 -10.47 -4.65 -13.36
N GLY A 28 -9.71 -3.79 -14.04
CA GLY A 28 -10.10 -2.40 -14.32
C GLY A 28 -9.94 -1.45 -13.13
N ILE A 29 -9.12 -1.82 -12.13
CA ILE A 29 -8.87 -0.98 -10.95
C ILE A 29 -7.81 0.07 -11.28
N ASP A 30 -8.06 1.32 -10.88
CA ASP A 30 -7.07 2.39 -10.91
C ASP A 30 -6.06 2.21 -9.77
N VAL A 31 -4.80 1.92 -10.10
CA VAL A 31 -3.77 1.65 -9.10
C VAL A 31 -2.71 2.75 -9.04
N TYR A 32 -2.40 3.14 -7.82
CA TYR A 32 -1.39 4.13 -7.47
C TYR A 32 -0.30 3.48 -6.61
N GLY A 33 0.96 3.88 -6.83
CA GLY A 33 2.12 3.37 -6.13
C GLY A 33 2.74 4.42 -5.19
N TYR A 34 3.19 3.98 -4.02
CA TYR A 34 3.98 4.78 -3.10
C TYR A 34 5.01 3.89 -2.41
N ASP A 35 6.28 4.28 -2.47
CA ASP A 35 7.40 3.65 -1.77
C ASP A 35 8.43 4.73 -1.41
N PRO A 36 8.84 4.85 -0.14
CA PRO A 36 9.73 5.93 0.31
C PRO A 36 11.15 5.83 -0.26
N LEU A 37 11.55 4.66 -0.76
CA LEU A 37 12.90 4.42 -1.27
C LEU A 37 13.02 4.58 -2.78
N LEU A 38 11.90 4.79 -3.48
CA LEU A 38 11.85 4.83 -4.94
C LEU A 38 11.45 6.21 -5.42
N SER A 39 12.05 6.62 -6.54
CA SER A 39 11.60 7.79 -7.28
C SER A 39 10.26 7.52 -8.00
N ASN A 40 9.55 8.59 -8.37
CA ASN A 40 8.33 8.45 -9.18
C ASN A 40 8.55 7.68 -10.48
N GLY A 41 9.69 7.90 -11.16
CA GLY A 41 10.00 7.17 -12.40
C GLY A 41 10.20 5.68 -12.17
N GLU A 42 10.82 5.29 -11.04
CA GLU A 42 10.95 3.88 -10.66
C GLU A 42 9.61 3.25 -10.31
N ILE A 43 8.72 3.98 -9.63
CA ILE A 43 7.35 3.53 -9.33
C ILE A 43 6.53 3.40 -10.62
N GLU A 44 6.59 4.39 -11.51
CA GLU A 44 5.89 4.39 -12.80
C GLU A 44 6.38 3.29 -13.74
N ALA A 45 7.61 2.79 -13.57
CA ALA A 45 8.11 1.60 -14.27
C ALA A 45 7.41 0.28 -13.85
N PHE A 46 6.54 0.31 -12.83
CA PHE A 46 5.58 -0.76 -12.53
C PHE A 46 4.23 -0.55 -13.27
N GLY A 47 4.14 0.48 -14.11
CA GLY A 47 2.97 0.84 -14.90
C GLY A 47 1.84 1.46 -14.09
N VAL A 48 2.08 1.94 -12.87
CA VAL A 48 1.10 2.60 -12.00
C VAL A 48 1.41 4.08 -11.87
N LYS A 49 0.44 4.89 -11.43
CA LYS A 49 0.68 6.30 -11.15
C LYS A 49 1.43 6.45 -9.83
N ALA A 50 2.55 7.16 -9.80
CA ALA A 50 3.27 7.44 -8.56
C ALA A 50 2.54 8.49 -7.72
N LEU A 51 2.52 8.29 -6.41
CA LEU A 51 2.06 9.29 -5.44
C LEU A 51 3.26 10.06 -4.89
N ASN A 52 3.18 11.39 -4.88
CA ASN A 52 4.22 12.23 -4.28
C ASN A 52 4.19 12.22 -2.74
N ASN A 53 3.00 12.02 -2.18
CA ASN A 53 2.76 11.95 -0.74
C ASN A 53 1.47 11.15 -0.48
N LEU A 54 1.17 10.92 0.79
CA LEU A 54 0.01 10.16 1.23
C LEU A 54 -1.24 11.02 1.49
N ASN A 55 -1.25 12.30 1.11
CA ASN A 55 -2.44 13.15 1.18
C ASN A 55 -3.35 12.90 -0.03
N VAL A 56 -3.98 11.73 -0.05
CA VAL A 56 -4.80 11.22 -1.14
C VAL A 56 -6.15 10.72 -0.63
N LYS A 57 -7.08 10.51 -1.56
CA LYS A 57 -8.34 9.80 -1.31
C LYS A 57 -8.43 8.60 -2.23
N VAL A 58 -8.49 7.42 -1.63
CA VAL A 58 -8.57 6.11 -2.31
C VAL A 58 -9.64 5.23 -1.66
N ASP A 59 -10.10 4.21 -2.37
CA ASP A 59 -11.08 3.27 -1.79
C ASP A 59 -10.39 2.18 -0.94
N CYS A 60 -9.14 1.87 -1.26
CA CYS A 60 -8.38 0.82 -0.60
C CYS A 60 -6.90 1.17 -0.48
N VAL A 61 -6.30 0.81 0.66
CA VAL A 61 -4.85 0.74 0.83
C VAL A 61 -4.42 -0.72 0.89
N ILE A 62 -3.40 -1.08 0.11
CA ILE A 62 -2.72 -2.37 0.19
C ILE A 62 -1.28 -2.12 0.65
N ILE A 63 -0.89 -2.73 1.75
CA ILE A 63 0.49 -2.71 2.26
C ILE A 63 1.15 -4.02 1.87
N THR A 64 2.16 -3.94 1.01
CA THR A 64 2.89 -5.11 0.49
C THR A 64 4.26 -5.28 1.14
N VAL A 65 4.84 -4.19 1.66
CA VAL A 65 6.17 -4.16 2.30
C VAL A 65 6.10 -3.29 3.54
N ALA A 66 6.62 -3.79 4.66
CA ALA A 66 6.62 -3.10 5.94
C ALA A 66 7.90 -2.26 6.12
N HIS A 67 8.05 -1.18 5.35
CA HIS A 67 9.14 -0.22 5.57
C HIS A 67 9.02 0.44 6.96
N ASP A 68 10.15 0.83 7.54
CA ASP A 68 10.15 1.49 8.85
C ASP A 68 9.36 2.79 8.84
N ASP A 69 9.38 3.54 7.72
CA ASP A 69 8.52 4.71 7.50
C ASP A 69 7.03 4.39 7.67
N PHE A 70 6.57 3.23 7.20
CA PHE A 70 5.17 2.83 7.32
C PHE A 70 4.84 2.31 8.72
N LYS A 71 5.81 1.66 9.39
CA LYS A 71 5.65 1.17 10.77
C LYS A 71 5.41 2.30 11.78
N GLN A 72 5.75 3.54 11.43
CA GLN A 72 5.43 4.71 12.25
C GLN A 72 3.99 5.20 12.08
N MET A 73 3.27 4.73 11.06
CA MET A 73 1.89 5.14 10.80
C MET A 73 0.92 4.39 11.70
N LYS A 74 -0.13 5.07 12.15
CA LYS A 74 -1.24 4.42 12.84
C LYS A 74 -2.33 4.06 11.85
N LEU A 75 -3.17 3.11 12.25
CA LEU A 75 -4.32 2.72 11.43
C LEU A 75 -5.29 3.90 11.15
N GLU A 76 -5.39 4.91 12.04
CA GLU A 76 -6.18 6.12 11.73
C GLU A 76 -5.59 6.95 10.60
N ASP A 77 -4.26 7.00 10.48
CA ASP A 77 -3.59 7.76 9.43
C ASP A 77 -3.93 7.14 8.07
N LEU A 78 -3.91 5.81 7.99
CA LEU A 78 -4.33 5.06 6.80
C LEU A 78 -5.83 5.23 6.52
N ALA A 79 -6.68 5.15 7.55
CA ALA A 79 -8.12 5.34 7.39
C ALA A 79 -8.47 6.72 6.82
N ARG A 80 -7.74 7.77 7.21
CA ARG A 80 -7.94 9.14 6.67
C ARG A 80 -7.58 9.28 5.20
N MET A 81 -6.73 8.40 4.66
CA MET A 81 -6.41 8.37 3.23
C MET A 81 -7.55 7.74 2.41
N MET A 82 -8.50 7.09 3.07
CA MET A 82 -9.58 6.36 2.42
C MET A 82 -10.89 7.14 2.39
N ASN A 83 -11.79 6.72 1.50
CA ASN A 83 -13.19 7.18 1.43
C ASN A 83 -14.02 6.55 2.57
N ASP A 84 -15.34 6.79 2.58
CA ASP A 84 -16.25 6.48 3.69
C ASP A 84 -16.30 4.99 4.11
N SER A 85 -15.83 4.07 3.27
CA SER A 85 -15.73 2.63 3.58
C SER A 85 -14.28 2.17 3.46
N PRO A 86 -13.44 2.43 4.48
CA PRO A 86 -12.01 2.17 4.43
C PRO A 86 -11.69 0.66 4.35
N VAL A 87 -10.95 0.26 3.32
CA VAL A 87 -10.47 -1.11 3.11
C VAL A 87 -8.95 -1.16 3.21
N LEU A 88 -8.43 -1.81 4.26
CA LEU A 88 -7.00 -2.06 4.43
C LEU A 88 -6.67 -3.54 4.22
N ILE A 89 -5.81 -3.82 3.24
CA ILE A 89 -5.20 -5.13 3.03
C ILE A 89 -3.72 -5.05 3.45
N ASP A 90 -3.36 -5.83 4.47
CA ASP A 90 -2.04 -5.79 5.09
C ASP A 90 -1.33 -7.13 4.88
N VAL A 91 -0.58 -7.24 3.76
CA VAL A 91 0.08 -8.48 3.35
C VAL A 91 1.24 -8.86 4.29
N ARG A 92 1.70 -7.92 5.14
CA ARG A 92 2.83 -8.14 6.05
C ARG A 92 2.42 -8.23 7.52
N GLY A 93 1.14 -8.08 7.82
CA GLY A 93 0.63 -8.11 9.20
C GLY A 93 1.27 -7.04 10.08
N MET A 94 1.37 -5.80 9.60
CA MET A 94 1.85 -4.65 10.36
C MET A 94 0.94 -4.25 11.52
N PHE A 95 -0.37 -4.48 11.40
CA PHE A 95 -1.37 -4.11 12.40
C PHE A 95 -2.04 -5.33 13.04
N ASP A 96 -2.60 -5.15 14.23
CA ASP A 96 -3.45 -6.14 14.87
C ASP A 96 -4.91 -5.96 14.43
N GLU A 97 -5.62 -7.06 14.15
CA GLU A 97 -7.03 -7.03 13.75
C GLU A 97 -7.94 -6.44 14.83
N ASP A 98 -7.62 -6.61 16.11
CA ASP A 98 -8.36 -6.01 17.22
C ASP A 98 -8.21 -4.49 17.27
N GLU A 99 -7.12 -3.92 16.73
CA GLU A 99 -6.96 -2.47 16.58
C GLU A 99 -7.87 -1.89 15.47
N ALA A 100 -8.29 -2.73 14.52
CA ALA A 100 -9.13 -2.32 13.39
C ALA A 100 -10.63 -2.34 13.69
N LYS A 101 -11.11 -3.29 14.49
CA LYS A 101 -12.54 -3.46 14.84
C LYS A 101 -13.22 -2.18 15.35
N PRO A 102 -12.62 -1.38 16.24
CA PRO A 102 -13.28 -0.18 16.76
C PRO A 102 -13.46 0.95 15.75
N ARG A 103 -12.91 0.83 14.53
CA ARG A 103 -12.74 1.96 13.59
C ARG A 103 -13.51 1.83 12.29
N GLU A 104 -14.38 0.82 12.18
CA GLU A 104 -15.16 0.54 10.96
C GLU A 104 -14.31 0.37 9.69
N VAL A 105 -13.02 0.03 9.86
CA VAL A 105 -12.12 -0.33 8.77
C VAL A 105 -12.30 -1.80 8.46
N TYR A 106 -12.61 -2.13 7.21
CA TYR A 106 -12.48 -3.51 6.74
C TYR A 106 -10.99 -3.83 6.65
N TYR A 107 -10.49 -4.56 7.64
CA TYR A 107 -9.10 -4.99 7.72
C TYR A 107 -8.96 -6.46 7.34
N ARG A 108 -7.93 -6.77 6.53
CA ARG A 108 -7.55 -8.15 6.22
C ARG A 108 -6.03 -8.27 6.16
N SER A 109 -5.50 -9.24 6.90
CA SER A 109 -4.13 -9.73 6.76
C SER A 109 -4.12 -11.07 6.01
N LEU A 110 -3.03 -11.38 5.30
CA LEU A 110 -2.85 -12.59 4.48
C LEU A 110 -1.75 -13.51 5.03
#